data_AF-A0A6G4XNQ7-F1
#
_entry.id   AF-A0A6G4XNQ7-F1
#
_cell.length_a   1.000
_cell.length_b   1.000
_cell.length_c   1.000
_cell.angle_alpha   90.00
_cell.angle_beta   90.00
_cell.angle_gamma   90.00
#
_symmetry.space_group_name_H-M   'P 1'
#
loop_
_entity.id
_entity.type
_entity.pdbx_description
1 polymer ?
#
loop_
_entity_poly.entity_id
_entity_poly.type
_entity_poly.pdbx_seq_one_letter_code
_entity_poly.pdbx_strand_id
1 'polypeptide(L)'
;MALQRQVLVEAGHRCAIPTCRSTPVEFAHIKPYAKVKEHAFDNLIALCPTCHARFDHGDIDVGSMQQYKANLGLLSGRYGPLELQALQWLAADMARDEIDIPRGMDWAFDNLIRDGLAEVVARPPTWGGVADGSLGMVGLRLTGRGHEAIGRIVGAQPLW
;
A
#
# COMPACT_ATOMS: atom_id res chain seq x y z
N MET A 1 -13.75 0.30 21.41
CA MET A 1 -14.43 -0.36 20.27
C MET A 1 -14.02 0.21 18.91
N ALA A 2 -14.13 1.53 18.65
CA ALA A 2 -13.82 2.10 17.33
C ALA A 2 -12.33 1.91 16.92
N LEU A 3 -11.39 2.21 17.82
CA LEU A 3 -9.95 2.12 17.53
C LEU A 3 -9.49 0.68 17.22
N GLN A 4 -9.89 -0.30 18.03
CA GLN A 4 -9.54 -1.70 17.83
C GLN A 4 -10.05 -2.22 16.48
N ARG A 5 -11.29 -1.84 16.11
CA ARG A 5 -11.85 -2.16 14.78
C ARG A 5 -11.01 -1.53 13.68
N GLN A 6 -10.59 -0.27 13.81
CA GLN A 6 -9.75 0.38 12.80
C GLN A 6 -8.42 -0.37 12.60
N VAL A 7 -7.73 -0.74 13.67
CA VAL A 7 -6.46 -1.49 13.60
C VAL A 7 -6.66 -2.87 12.97
N LEU A 8 -7.75 -3.57 13.30
CA LEU A 8 -8.07 -4.86 12.68
C LEU A 8 -8.42 -4.73 11.19
N VAL A 9 -9.19 -3.70 10.81
CA VAL A 9 -9.56 -3.45 9.41
C VAL A 9 -8.34 -3.09 8.59
N GLU A 10 -7.44 -2.25 9.12
CA GLU A 10 -6.17 -1.91 8.48
C GLU A 10 -5.31 -3.15 8.21
N ALA A 11 -5.23 -4.06 9.17
CA ALA A 11 -4.47 -5.30 9.02
C ALA A 11 -5.23 -6.43 8.29
N GLY A 12 -6.45 -6.18 7.79
CA GLY A 12 -7.29 -7.20 7.16
C GLY A 12 -7.61 -8.38 8.08
N HIS A 13 -7.73 -8.12 9.39
CA HIS A 13 -7.94 -9.11 10.46
C HIS A 13 -6.86 -10.21 10.52
N ARG A 14 -5.65 -9.93 10.05
CA ARG A 14 -4.51 -10.87 10.02
C ARG A 14 -3.26 -10.24 10.61
N CYS A 15 -2.25 -11.07 10.90
CA CYS A 15 -0.95 -10.59 11.35
C CYS A 15 -0.36 -9.62 10.32
N ALA A 16 0.09 -8.45 10.80
CA ALA A 16 0.64 -7.38 9.99
C ALA A 16 2.00 -7.69 9.37
N ILE A 17 2.71 -8.72 9.84
CA ILE A 17 3.96 -9.17 9.22
C ILE A 17 3.64 -9.71 7.82
N PRO A 18 4.19 -9.12 6.74
CA PRO A 18 3.73 -9.38 5.36
C PRO A 18 3.72 -10.86 4.95
N THR A 19 4.70 -11.63 5.42
CA THR A 19 4.85 -13.05 5.10
C THR A 19 4.09 -13.98 6.04
N CYS A 20 3.67 -13.52 7.23
CA CYS A 20 3.01 -14.36 8.22
C CYS A 20 1.50 -14.45 7.99
N ARG A 21 0.80 -13.31 8.03
CA ARG A 21 -0.66 -13.19 7.82
C ARG A 21 -1.53 -14.17 8.62
N SER A 22 -1.01 -14.76 9.69
CA SER A 22 -1.71 -15.73 10.54
C SER A 22 -2.80 -15.08 11.40
N THR A 23 -3.70 -15.91 11.90
CA THR A 23 -4.73 -15.58 12.89
C THR A 23 -4.68 -16.59 14.04
N PRO A 24 -5.16 -16.27 15.25
CA PRO A 24 -5.68 -14.97 15.71
C PRO A 24 -4.58 -13.90 15.87
N VAL A 25 -4.99 -12.66 16.11
CA VAL A 25 -4.08 -11.53 16.35
C VAL A 25 -4.38 -10.83 17.66
N GLU A 26 -3.36 -10.16 18.17
CA GLU A 26 -3.37 -9.28 19.33
C GLU A 26 -2.75 -7.91 18.97
N PHE A 27 -3.02 -6.91 19.80
CA PHE A 27 -2.56 -5.55 19.55
C PHE A 27 -1.23 -5.30 20.25
N ALA A 28 -0.23 -4.92 19.47
CA ALA A 28 1.08 -4.53 19.96
C ALA A 28 1.24 -3.01 19.86
N HIS A 29 1.88 -2.40 20.87
CA HIS A 29 2.33 -1.01 20.78
C HIS A 29 3.72 -0.94 20.14
N ILE A 30 3.85 -0.22 19.04
CA ILE A 30 5.13 -0.04 18.33
C ILE A 30 6.13 0.72 19.22
N LYS A 31 5.69 1.81 19.86
CA LYS A 31 6.40 2.53 20.92
C LYS A 31 5.81 2.10 22.27
N PRO A 32 6.63 1.68 23.25
CA PRO A 32 6.13 1.16 24.51
C PRO A 32 5.15 2.09 25.21
N TYR A 33 4.02 1.54 25.67
CA TYR A 33 3.00 2.29 26.41
C TYR A 33 3.57 3.01 27.64
N ALA A 34 4.57 2.42 28.31
CA ALA A 34 5.25 3.05 29.44
C ALA A 34 5.83 4.45 29.11
N LYS A 35 6.20 4.70 27.85
CA LYS A 35 6.76 5.99 27.39
C LYS A 35 5.69 6.95 26.91
N VAL A 36 4.71 6.47 26.14
CA VAL A 36 3.72 7.34 25.46
C VAL A 36 2.40 7.46 26.21
N LYS A 37 2.08 6.49 27.07
CA LYS A 37 0.86 6.40 27.89
C LYS A 37 -0.44 6.63 27.11
N GLU A 38 -0.44 6.26 25.83
CA GLU A 38 -1.58 6.44 24.94
C GLU A 38 -1.76 5.23 24.01
N HIS A 39 -3.01 4.98 23.64
CA HIS A 39 -3.40 4.04 22.59
C HIS A 39 -3.73 4.83 21.33
N ALA A 40 -2.70 5.30 20.62
CA ALA A 40 -2.86 5.98 19.34
C ALA A 40 -2.95 4.97 18.19
N PHE A 41 -3.78 5.26 17.18
CA PHE A 41 -3.91 4.40 15.99
C PHE A 41 -2.57 4.14 15.32
N ASP A 42 -1.75 5.19 15.16
CA ASP A 42 -0.42 5.11 14.52
C ASP A 42 0.59 4.30 15.34
N ASN A 43 0.33 4.11 16.64
CA ASN A 43 1.21 3.37 17.53
C ASN A 43 0.74 1.92 17.78
N LEU A 44 -0.38 1.50 17.19
CA LEU A 44 -0.94 0.15 17.35
C LEU A 44 -0.82 -0.66 16.06
N ILE A 45 -0.41 -1.92 16.19
CA ILE A 45 -0.31 -2.86 15.09
C ILE A 45 -0.88 -4.23 15.50
N ALA A 46 -1.50 -4.95 14.57
CA ALA A 46 -2.06 -6.28 14.83
C ALA A 46 -1.05 -7.39 14.50
N LEU A 47 -0.65 -8.20 15.48
CA LEU A 47 0.32 -9.29 15.32
C LEU A 47 -0.26 -10.62 15.80
N CYS A 48 0.14 -11.74 15.20
CA CYS A 48 -0.14 -13.05 15.82
C CYS A 48 0.76 -13.24 17.07
N PRO A 49 0.39 -14.13 18.00
CA PRO A 49 1.16 -14.34 19.23
C PRO A 49 2.64 -14.62 19.00
N THR A 50 2.97 -15.38 17.95
CA THR A 50 4.36 -15.68 17.60
C THR A 50 5.13 -14.43 17.16
N CYS A 51 4.55 -13.58 16.32
CA CYS A 51 5.23 -12.38 15.84
C CYS A 51 5.28 -11.30 16.93
N HIS A 52 4.29 -11.24 17.81
CA HIS A 52 4.31 -10.33 18.95
C HIS A 52 5.41 -10.71 19.94
N ALA A 53 5.56 -11.99 20.29
CA ALA A 53 6.65 -12.45 21.14
C ALA A 53 8.03 -12.15 20.53
N ARG A 54 8.20 -12.36 19.22
CA ARG A 54 9.44 -12.00 18.50
C ARG A 54 9.73 -10.50 18.56
N PHE A 55 8.69 -9.67 18.52
CA PHE A 55 8.84 -8.23 18.68
C PHE A 55 9.24 -7.84 20.11
N ASP A 56 8.57 -8.41 21.11
CA ASP A 56 8.87 -8.17 22.52
C ASP A 56 10.31 -8.59 22.89
N HIS A 57 10.80 -9.67 22.29
CA HIS A 57 12.18 -10.14 22.47
C HIS A 57 13.22 -9.34 21.68
N GLY A 58 12.80 -8.47 20.75
CA GLY A 58 13.68 -7.67 19.91
C GLY A 58 14.20 -8.36 18.65
N ASP A 59 13.68 -9.54 18.29
CA ASP A 59 13.99 -10.21 17.01
C ASP A 59 13.46 -9.43 15.81
N ILE A 60 12.38 -8.66 16.02
CA ILE A 60 11.83 -7.69 15.08
C ILE A 60 11.98 -6.33 15.74
N ASP A 61 12.66 -5.40 15.09
CA ASP A 61 12.91 -4.09 15.67
C ASP A 61 11.73 -3.12 15.45
N VAL A 62 11.76 -2.02 16.21
CA VAL A 62 10.73 -0.97 16.15
C VAL A 62 10.68 -0.31 14.76
N GLY A 63 11.81 -0.16 14.08
CA GLY A 63 11.88 0.39 12.73
C GLY A 63 11.13 -0.48 11.73
N SER A 64 11.35 -1.81 11.78
CA SER A 64 10.57 -2.76 11.00
C SER A 64 9.07 -2.68 11.29
N MET A 65 8.65 -2.53 12.55
CA MET A 65 7.22 -2.39 12.90
C MET A 65 6.59 -1.11 12.35
N GLN A 66 7.32 0.02 12.40
CA GLN A 66 6.89 1.27 11.78
C GLN A 66 6.71 1.09 10.27
N GLN A 67 7.65 0.38 9.63
CA GLN A 67 7.55 0.06 8.21
C GLN A 67 6.32 -0.80 7.90
N TYR A 68 6.09 -1.87 8.67
CA TYR A 68 4.93 -2.72 8.46
C TYR A 68 3.63 -1.95 8.63
N LYS A 69 3.52 -1.13 9.68
CA LYS A 69 2.37 -0.26 9.93
C LYS A 69 2.09 0.69 8.75
N ALA A 70 3.11 1.40 8.28
CA ALA A 70 2.99 2.29 7.13
C ALA A 70 2.52 1.53 5.87
N ASN A 71 3.00 0.30 5.71
CA ASN A 71 2.68 -0.53 4.56
C ASN A 71 1.32 -1.23 4.66
N LEU A 72 0.69 -1.39 5.83
CA LEU A 72 -0.60 -2.12 5.95
C LEU A 72 -1.73 -1.48 5.13
N GLY A 73 -1.74 -0.15 5.03
CA GLY A 73 -2.69 0.59 4.19
C GLY A 73 -2.58 0.24 2.69
N LEU A 74 -1.49 -0.39 2.26
CA LEU A 74 -1.17 -0.72 0.87
C LEU A 74 -1.01 -2.24 0.63
N LEU A 75 -0.46 -2.97 1.60
CA LEU A 75 -0.13 -4.39 1.51
C LEU A 75 -1.11 -5.31 2.23
N SER A 76 -2.21 -4.78 2.80
CA SER A 76 -3.29 -5.59 3.40
C SER A 76 -3.95 -6.57 2.42
N GLY A 77 -3.50 -6.62 1.16
CA GLY A 77 -3.98 -7.54 0.12
C GLY A 77 -5.09 -6.93 -0.71
N ARG A 78 -5.35 -5.63 -0.53
CA ARG A 78 -6.31 -4.88 -1.34
C ARG A 78 -5.77 -4.66 -2.75
N TYR A 79 -4.49 -4.31 -2.90
CA TYR A 79 -3.86 -4.16 -4.20
C TYR A 79 -3.13 -5.44 -4.60
N GLY A 80 -3.36 -5.91 -5.83
CA GLY A 80 -2.68 -7.06 -6.39
C GLY A 80 -1.20 -6.78 -6.73
N PRO A 81 -0.41 -7.82 -7.06
CA PRO A 81 1.00 -7.66 -7.41
C PRO A 81 1.24 -6.67 -8.57
N LEU A 82 0.38 -6.70 -9.59
CA LEU A 82 0.49 -5.81 -10.75
C LEU A 82 0.19 -4.35 -10.40
N GLU A 83 -0.82 -4.11 -9.56
CA GLU A 83 -1.16 -2.78 -9.05
C GLU A 83 0.01 -2.19 -8.25
N LEU A 84 0.62 -3.00 -7.38
CA LEU A 84 1.80 -2.60 -6.62
C LEU A 84 2.99 -2.31 -7.53
N GLN A 85 3.22 -3.12 -8.56
CA GLN A 85 4.30 -2.89 -9.53
C GLN A 85 4.08 -1.60 -10.33
N ALA A 86 2.84 -1.31 -10.76
CA ALA A 86 2.50 -0.06 -11.43
C ALA A 86 2.77 1.15 -10.52
N LEU A 87 2.33 1.10 -9.26
CA LEU A 87 2.62 2.15 -8.27
C LEU A 87 4.13 2.35 -8.09
N GLN A 88 4.91 1.27 -7.96
CA GLN A 88 6.37 1.36 -7.84
C GLN A 88 7.03 1.99 -9.07
N TRP A 89 6.58 1.63 -10.27
CA TRP A 89 7.12 2.15 -11.52
C TRP A 89 6.84 3.64 -11.71
N LEU A 90 5.64 4.08 -11.32
CA LEU A 90 5.25 5.50 -11.29
C LEU A 90 6.00 6.27 -10.20
N ALA A 91 6.16 5.66 -9.02
CA ALA A 91 6.89 6.26 -7.91
C ALA A 91 8.40 6.45 -8.16
N ALA A 92 8.99 5.62 -9.03
CA ALA A 92 10.43 5.62 -9.29
C ALA A 92 10.93 6.91 -9.97
N ASP A 93 10.04 7.67 -10.59
CA ASP A 93 10.38 8.91 -11.28
C ASP A 93 9.20 9.87 -11.15
N MET A 94 9.39 10.95 -10.39
CA MET A 94 8.34 11.93 -10.12
C MET A 94 7.88 12.69 -11.37
N ALA A 95 8.55 12.54 -12.52
CA ALA A 95 8.07 13.06 -13.80
C ALA A 95 7.06 12.11 -14.48
N ARG A 96 6.85 10.90 -13.96
CA ARG A 96 5.91 9.90 -14.48
C ARG A 96 4.58 10.00 -13.75
N ASP A 97 3.60 10.58 -14.43
CA ASP A 97 2.24 10.64 -13.89
C ASP A 97 1.34 9.52 -14.44
N GLU A 98 1.75 8.84 -15.51
CA GLU A 98 0.90 7.92 -16.28
C GLU A 98 1.66 6.72 -16.87
N ILE A 99 1.01 5.54 -16.87
CA ILE A 99 1.43 4.33 -17.58
C ILE A 99 0.48 4.07 -18.75
N ASP A 100 1.04 3.72 -19.91
CA ASP A 100 0.27 3.17 -21.02
C ASP A 100 -0.07 1.70 -20.80
N ILE A 101 -1.37 1.38 -20.77
CA ILE A 101 -1.87 0.01 -20.67
C ILE A 101 -2.80 -0.32 -21.84
N PRO A 102 -2.86 -1.58 -22.31
CA PRO A 102 -3.84 -1.98 -23.31
C PRO A 102 -5.26 -1.70 -22.84
N ARG A 103 -6.10 -1.20 -23.74
CA ARG A 103 -7.53 -1.01 -23.49
C ARG A 103 -8.16 -2.34 -23.09
N GLY A 104 -8.93 -2.32 -22.00
CA GLY A 104 -9.49 -3.54 -21.42
C GLY A 104 -8.55 -4.27 -20.48
N MET A 105 -7.38 -3.70 -20.13
CA MET A 105 -6.54 -4.14 -19.01
C MET A 105 -6.78 -3.31 -17.73
N ASP A 106 -7.61 -2.28 -17.80
CA ASP A 106 -8.00 -1.42 -16.68
C ASP A 106 -8.60 -2.20 -15.49
N TRP A 107 -9.27 -3.33 -15.74
CA TRP A 107 -9.75 -4.23 -14.68
C TRP A 107 -8.64 -4.76 -13.77
N ALA A 108 -7.39 -4.86 -14.27
CA ALA A 108 -6.26 -5.32 -13.47
C ALA A 108 -5.80 -4.27 -12.45
N PHE A 109 -6.34 -3.04 -12.55
CA PHE A 109 -6.06 -1.90 -11.68
C PHE A 109 -7.33 -1.36 -10.99
N ASP A 110 -8.40 -2.17 -10.95
CA ASP A 110 -9.71 -1.77 -10.46
C ASP A 110 -9.69 -1.32 -8.99
N ASN A 111 -8.81 -1.88 -8.13
CA ASN A 111 -8.72 -1.40 -6.74
C ASN A 111 -8.10 0.00 -6.69
N LEU A 112 -7.02 0.26 -7.44
CA LEU A 112 -6.44 1.60 -7.54
C LEU A 112 -7.45 2.64 -8.05
N ILE A 113 -8.26 2.25 -9.05
CA ILE A 113 -9.27 3.11 -9.65
C ILE A 113 -10.42 3.38 -8.67
N ARG A 114 -10.99 2.33 -8.07
CA ARG A 114 -12.08 2.46 -7.08
C ARG A 114 -11.68 3.27 -5.86
N ASP A 115 -10.42 3.18 -5.47
CA ASP A 115 -9.88 3.90 -4.31
C ASP A 115 -9.53 5.36 -4.63
N GLY A 116 -9.65 5.73 -5.90
CA GLY A 116 -9.32 7.07 -6.40
C GLY A 116 -7.84 7.37 -6.30
N LEU A 117 -6.97 6.35 -6.31
CA LEU A 117 -5.52 6.51 -6.39
C LEU A 117 -5.06 6.65 -7.84
N ALA A 118 -5.78 6.04 -8.78
CA ALA A 118 -5.53 6.16 -10.21
C ALA A 118 -6.83 6.44 -10.97
N GLU A 119 -6.70 6.95 -12.18
CA GLU A 119 -7.79 7.17 -13.13
C GLU A 119 -7.40 6.65 -14.51
N VAL A 120 -8.41 6.24 -15.29
CA VAL A 120 -8.21 5.82 -16.68
C VAL A 120 -8.40 7.02 -17.60
N VAL A 121 -7.35 7.33 -18.35
CA VAL A 121 -7.31 8.40 -19.33
C VAL A 121 -7.57 7.80 -20.71
N ALA A 122 -8.72 8.13 -21.29
CA ALA A 122 -9.05 7.68 -22.62
C ALA A 122 -8.09 8.28 -23.65
N ARG A 123 -7.46 7.42 -24.47
CA ARG A 123 -6.73 7.84 -25.66
C ARG A 123 -7.60 7.61 -26.89
N PRO A 124 -8.05 8.68 -27.57
CA PRO A 124 -8.83 8.52 -28.80
C PRO A 124 -7.95 7.91 -29.89
N PRO A 125 -8.51 7.06 -30.77
CA PRO A 125 -7.76 6.51 -31.88
C PRO A 125 -7.35 7.64 -32.83
N THR A 126 -6.06 7.72 -33.14
CA THR A 126 -5.52 8.66 -34.13
C THR A 126 -4.69 7.90 -35.14
N TRP A 127 -4.53 8.47 -36.34
CA TRP A 127 -3.62 7.91 -37.36
C TRP A 127 -2.16 7.87 -36.87
N GLY A 128 -1.75 8.83 -36.04
CA GLY A 128 -0.47 8.77 -35.33
C GLY A 128 -0.36 7.53 -34.44
N GLY A 129 -1.44 7.22 -33.71
CA GLY A 129 -1.51 6.03 -32.86
C GLY A 129 -1.40 4.69 -33.61
N VAL A 130 -1.81 4.66 -34.89
CA VAL A 130 -1.60 3.49 -35.75
C VAL A 130 -0.11 3.34 -36.10
N ALA A 131 0.57 4.46 -36.36
CA ALA A 131 1.97 4.46 -36.78
C ALA A 131 2.95 4.17 -35.63
N ASP A 132 2.66 4.62 -34.42
CA ASP A 132 3.50 4.42 -33.23
C ASP A 132 3.10 3.20 -32.36
N GLY A 133 2.03 2.49 -32.74
CA GLY A 133 1.55 1.30 -32.03
C GLY A 133 0.75 1.59 -30.76
N SER A 134 0.42 2.84 -30.46
CA SER A 134 -0.42 3.22 -29.32
C SER A 134 -1.92 3.06 -29.57
N LEU A 135 -2.31 2.61 -30.76
CA LEU A 135 -3.70 2.28 -31.07
C LEU A 135 -4.24 1.24 -30.09
N GLY A 136 -5.33 1.59 -29.40
CA GLY A 136 -5.94 0.69 -28.42
C GLY A 136 -5.28 0.72 -27.05
N MET A 137 -4.42 1.71 -26.76
CA MET A 137 -3.94 1.97 -25.41
C MET A 137 -4.87 2.92 -24.65
N VAL A 138 -4.79 2.89 -23.32
CA VAL A 138 -5.35 3.88 -22.40
C VAL A 138 -4.28 4.25 -21.37
N GLY A 139 -4.37 5.46 -20.82
CA GLY A 139 -3.49 5.88 -19.74
C GLY A 139 -4.03 5.43 -18.40
N LEU A 140 -3.19 4.84 -17.54
CA LEU A 140 -3.43 4.73 -16.10
C LEU A 140 -2.66 5.85 -15.42
N ARG A 141 -3.35 6.89 -14.95
CA ARG A 141 -2.74 8.08 -14.37
C ARG A 141 -2.96 8.13 -12.87
N LEU A 142 -1.96 8.55 -12.11
CA LEU A 142 -2.13 8.82 -10.67
C LEU A 142 -2.97 10.07 -10.44
N THR A 143 -3.90 9.99 -9.49
CA THR A 143 -4.61 11.18 -9.01
C THR A 143 -3.73 11.95 -8.02
N GLY A 144 -4.13 13.17 -7.61
CA GLY A 144 -3.44 13.89 -6.53
C GLY A 144 -3.35 13.07 -5.23
N ARG A 145 -4.42 12.31 -4.92
CA ARG A 145 -4.44 11.36 -3.80
C ARG A 145 -3.48 10.19 -4.00
N GLY A 146 -3.35 9.69 -5.22
CA GLY A 146 -2.36 8.68 -5.61
C GLY A 146 -0.93 9.14 -5.34
N HIS A 147 -0.60 10.37 -5.75
CA HIS A 147 0.71 10.97 -5.49
C HIS A 147 0.99 11.16 -4.00
N GLU A 148 0.01 11.63 -3.23
CA GLU A 148 0.16 11.73 -1.77
C GLU A 148 0.36 10.36 -1.11
N ALA A 149 -0.38 9.34 -1.55
CA ALA A 149 -0.25 7.98 -1.05
C ALA A 149 1.15 7.44 -1.36
N ILE A 150 1.64 7.57 -2.60
CA ILE A 150 2.99 7.18 -3.00
C ILE A 150 4.05 7.99 -2.25
N GLY A 151 3.87 9.29 -2.06
CA GLY A 151 4.80 10.14 -1.32
C GLY A 151 4.99 9.67 0.13
N ARG A 152 3.96 9.09 0.75
CA ARG A 152 4.08 8.46 2.08
C ARG A 152 4.79 7.10 2.04
N ILE A 153 4.71 6.38 0.91
CA ILE A 153 5.40 5.09 0.67
C ILE A 153 6.89 5.30 0.44
N VAL A 154 7.22 6.20 -0.48
CA VAL A 154 8.60 6.60 -0.79
C VAL A 154 9.16 7.42 0.37
N GLY A 155 8.37 8.20 1.09
CA GLY A 155 8.81 8.86 2.32
C GLY A 155 9.12 7.89 3.47
N ALA A 156 8.57 6.67 3.41
CA ALA A 156 8.82 5.58 4.33
C ALA A 156 9.82 4.55 3.75
N GLN A 157 10.83 4.98 2.98
CA GLN A 157 11.80 4.05 2.40
C GLN A 157 12.60 3.29 3.47
N PRO A 158 12.75 1.96 3.36
CA PRO A 158 14.03 1.32 3.60
C PRO A 158 14.99 1.72 2.47
N LEU A 159 16.13 2.31 2.84
CA LEU A 159 17.30 2.41 1.97
C LEU A 159 17.74 0.98 1.60
N TRP A 160 17.82 0.70 0.31
CA TRP A 160 19.00 -0.02 -0.15
C TRP A 160 20.07 1.02 -0.50
#